data_AF-X1E921-F1
#
_entry.id   AF-X1E921-F1
#
_cell.length_a   1.000
_cell.length_b   1.000
_cell.length_c   1.000
_cell.angle_alpha   90.00
_cell.angle_beta   90.00
_cell.angle_gamma   90.00
#
_symmetry.space_group_name_H-M   'P 1'
#
loop_
_entity.id
_entity.type
_entity.pdbx_description
1 polymer ?
#
loop_
_entity_poly.entity_id
_entity_poly.type
_entity_poly.pdbx_seq_one_letter_code
_entity_poly.pdbx_strand_id
1 'polypeptide(L)' 'MIDIIKLKVGDKVHYQPSHFGDSEWENGLIKEIREGVTDAVWVVYNCAGNWHRYKEYTSAKTNLSDLKLGWKN' A
#
# COMPACT_ATOMS: atom_id res chain seq x y z
N MET A 1 -2.15 9.64 9.68
CA MET A 1 -1.40 8.39 9.72
C MET A 1 -2.39 7.25 9.82
N ILE A 2 -2.29 6.24 8.97
CA ILE A 2 -3.18 5.07 9.04
C ILE A 2 -2.87 4.27 10.30
N ASP A 3 -3.90 3.82 11.00
CA ASP A 3 -3.78 2.86 12.10
C ASP A 3 -3.57 1.45 11.54
N ILE A 4 -2.41 0.85 11.81
CA ILE A 4 -2.02 -0.47 11.28
C ILE A 4 -2.99 -1.58 11.72
N ILE A 5 -3.63 -1.44 12.88
CA ILE A 5 -4.57 -2.44 13.43
C ILE A 5 -5.81 -2.57 12.55
N LYS A 6 -6.12 -1.53 11.77
CA LYS A 6 -7.29 -1.50 10.87
C LYS A 6 -6.98 -2.03 9.47
N LEU A 7 -5.72 -2.29 9.17
CA LEU A 7 -5.28 -2.78 7.87
C LEU A 7 -5.43 -4.29 7.77
N LYS A 8 -5.74 -4.77 6.57
CA LYS A 8 -5.75 -6.19 6.22
C LYS A 8 -5.05 -6.43 4.89
N VAL A 9 -4.51 -7.64 4.74
CA VAL A 9 -3.99 -8.12 3.45
C VAL A 9 -5.11 -8.07 2.41
N GLY A 10 -4.79 -7.49 1.25
CA GLY A 10 -5.73 -7.24 0.16
C GLY A 10 -6.43 -5.87 0.22
N ASP A 11 -6.19 -5.05 1.25
CA ASP A 11 -6.71 -3.68 1.25
C ASP A 11 -6.15 -2.87 0.09
N LYS A 12 -7.04 -2.09 -0.53
CA LYS A 12 -6.70 -1.07 -1.51
C LYS A 12 -6.12 0.14 -0.78
N VAL A 13 -4.95 0.56 -1.24
CA VAL A 13 -4.24 1.74 -0.74
C VAL A 13 -3.65 2.52 -1.90
N HIS A 14 -3.28 3.77 -1.65
CA HIS A 14 -2.42 4.52 -2.57
C HIS A 14 -1.26 5.13 -1.80
N TYR A 15 -0.09 5.08 -2.44
CA TYR A 15 1.12 5.77 -2.01
C TYR A 15 1.08 7.22 -2.47
N GLN A 16 1.23 8.14 -1.52
CA GLN A 16 1.28 9.57 -1.75
C GLN A 16 2.12 10.23 -0.64
N PRO A 17 3.45 10.19 -0.75
CA PRO A 17 4.38 10.80 0.21
C PRO A 17 4.25 12.33 0.19
N SER A 18 4.81 13.00 1.18
CA SER A 18 4.65 14.46 1.38
C SER A 18 5.17 15.34 0.24
N HIS A 19 6.09 14.85 -0.59
CA HIS A 19 6.65 15.58 -1.73
C HIS A 19 5.84 15.40 -3.02
N PHE A 20 4.82 14.52 -3.04
CA PHE A 20 3.89 14.38 -4.16
C PHE A 20 2.82 15.47 -4.08
N GLY A 21 2.47 16.05 -5.22
CA GLY A 21 1.28 16.90 -5.32
C GLY A 21 -0.01 16.09 -5.16
N ASP A 22 -1.15 16.78 -5.01
CA ASP A 22 -2.45 16.13 -4.82
C ASP A 22 -2.85 15.21 -5.99
N SER A 23 -2.34 15.51 -7.19
CA SER A 23 -2.55 14.78 -8.44
C SER A 23 -1.56 13.63 -8.69
N GLU A 24 -0.62 13.40 -7.79
CA GLU A 24 0.39 12.35 -7.92
C GLU A 24 0.13 11.27 -6.87
N TRP A 25 -0.06 10.04 -7.32
CA TRP A 25 -0.24 8.88 -6.45
C TRP A 25 0.10 7.59 -7.20
N GLU A 26 0.36 6.52 -6.44
CA GLU A 26 0.50 5.17 -6.99
C GLU A 26 -0.44 4.21 -6.26
N ASN A 27 -1.37 3.58 -6.98
CA ASN A 27 -2.33 2.64 -6.40
C ASN A 27 -1.64 1.28 -6.11
N GLY A 28 -2.00 0.65 -5.01
CA GLY A 28 -1.45 -0.64 -4.61
C GLY A 28 -2.35 -1.48 -3.71
N LEU A 29 -1.91 -2.71 -3.46
CA LEU A 29 -2.57 -3.66 -2.55
C LEU A 29 -1.62 -4.09 -1.43
N ILE A 30 -2.14 -4.14 -0.20
CA ILE A 30 -1.37 -4.70 0.94
C ILE A 30 -1.18 -6.19 0.71
N LYS A 31 0.08 -6.61 0.54
CA LYS A 31 0.47 -8.02 0.41
C LYS A 31 0.70 -8.69 1.75
N GLU A 32 1.33 -7.98 2.68
CA GLU A 32 1.78 -8.55 3.95
C GLU A 32 1.81 -7.47 5.05
N ILE A 33 1.39 -7.88 6.25
CA ILE A 33 1.54 -7.12 7.50
C ILE A 33 2.36 -8.03 8.41
N ARG A 34 3.51 -7.54 8.88
CA ARG A 34 4.45 -8.35 9.66
C ARG A 34 4.31 -8.05 11.14
N GLU A 35 4.31 -9.10 11.95
CA GLU A 35 4.33 -8.97 13.41
C GLU A 35 5.60 -8.21 13.86
N GLY A 36 5.45 -7.33 14.84
CA GLY A 36 6.53 -6.50 15.37
C GLY A 36 6.90 -5.27 14.52
N VAL A 37 6.33 -5.10 13.31
CA VAL A 37 6.50 -3.89 12.50
C VAL A 37 5.25 -3.04 12.63
N THR A 38 5.39 -1.83 13.19
CA THR A 38 4.25 -0.96 13.52
C THR A 38 4.15 0.29 12.64
N ASP A 39 5.19 0.60 11.87
CA ASP A 39 5.33 1.82 11.10
C ASP A 39 5.21 1.62 9.58
N ALA A 40 5.15 0.37 9.12
CA ALA A 40 5.18 0.03 7.71
C ALA A 40 4.43 -1.27 7.40
N VAL A 41 4.02 -1.41 6.13
CA VAL A 41 3.43 -2.61 5.55
C VAL A 41 4.04 -2.91 4.19
N TRP A 42 3.83 -4.11 3.66
CA TRP A 42 4.34 -4.49 2.34
C TRP A 42 3.24 -4.35 1.30
N VAL A 43 3.46 -3.46 0.34
CA VAL A 43 2.47 -3.09 -0.69
C VAL A 43 3.00 -3.47 -2.07
N VAL A 44 2.11 -4.00 -2.91
CA VAL A 44 2.38 -4.23 -4.33
C VAL A 44 1.75 -3.11 -5.13
N TYR A 45 2.56 -2.40 -5.92
CA TYR A 45 2.12 -1.28 -6.76
C TYR A 45 2.01 -1.63 -8.25
N ASN A 46 2.69 -2.68 -8.70
CA ASN A 46 2.66 -3.10 -10.09
C ASN A 46 2.34 -4.59 -10.20
N CYS A 47 1.15 -4.88 -10.75
CA CYS A 47 0.71 -6.25 -11.06
C CYS A 47 0.56 -6.50 -12.57
N ALA A 48 1.05 -5.61 -13.45
CA ALA A 48 0.78 -5.66 -14.90
C ALA A 48 -0.72 -5.86 -15.24
N GLY A 49 -1.60 -5.22 -14.46
CA GLY A 49 -3.07 -5.36 -14.56
C GLY A 49 -3.67 -6.59 -13.85
N ASN A 50 -2.86 -7.57 -13.43
CA ASN A 50 -3.31 -8.81 -12.79
C ASN A 50 -3.47 -8.67 -11.27
N TRP A 51 -4.26 -7.70 -10.82
CA TRP A 51 -4.46 -7.42 -9.39
C TRP A 51 -5.02 -8.59 -8.58
N HIS A 52 -5.72 -9.54 -9.21
CA HIS A 52 -6.19 -10.77 -8.57
C HIS A 52 -5.05 -11.72 -8.16
N ARG A 53 -3.86 -11.58 -8.76
CA ARG A 53 -2.64 -12.37 -8.47
C ARG A 53 -1.57 -11.57 -7.72
N TYR A 54 -1.91 -10.43 -7.12
CA TYR A 54 -0.95 -9.54 -6.46
C TYR A 54 0.01 -10.22 -5.47
N LYS A 55 -0.40 -11.32 -4.83
CA LYS A 55 0.45 -12.11 -3.92
C LYS A 55 1.69 -12.73 -4.60
N GLU A 56 1.66 -12.88 -5.91
CA GLU A 56 2.78 -13.42 -6.70
C GLU A 56 3.81 -12.35 -7.10
N TYR A 57 3.47 -11.07 -6.93
CA TYR A 57 4.32 -9.95 -7.33
C TYR A 57 5.20 -9.44 -6.18
N THR A 58 6.31 -8.79 -6.52
CA THR A 58 7.21 -8.17 -5.53
C THR A 58 6.50 -7.01 -4.83
N SER A 59 6.57 -7.01 -3.50
CA SER A 59 6.08 -5.91 -2.66
C SER A 59 7.23 -5.05 -2.16
N ALA A 60 6.98 -3.76 -1.97
CA ALA A 60 7.86 -2.83 -1.28
C ALA A 60 7.42 -2.63 0.17
N LYS A 61 8.37 -2.51 1.10
CA LYS A 61 8.09 -2.01 2.45
C LYS A 61 7.74 -0.52 2.32
N THR A 62 6.55 -0.11 2.76
CA THR A 62 6.08 1.26 2.66
C THR A 62 5.63 1.76 4.03
N ASN A 63 6.08 2.96 4.39
CA ASN A 63 5.72 3.62 5.65
C ASN A 63 4.24 4.01 5.65
N LEU A 64 3.59 3.85 6.80
CA LEU A 64 2.18 4.22 7.00
C LEU A 64 1.93 5.73 6.90
N SER A 65 2.98 6.56 7.04
CA SER A 65 2.92 8.01 6.81
C SER A 65 2.65 8.36 5.35
N ASP A 66 3.11 7.51 4.43
CA ASP A 66 3.09 7.77 3.00
C ASP A 66 1.91 7.05 2.30
N LEU A 67 1.15 6.26 3.06
CA LEU A 67 -0.02 5.53 2.59
C LEU A 67 -1.32 6.21 2.97
N LYS A 68 -2.28 6.13 2.05
CA LYS A 68 -3.68 6.53 2.24
C LYS A 68 -4.59 5.37 1.84
N LEU A 69 -5.73 5.25 2.51
CA LEU A 69 -6.69 4.18 2.26
C LEU A 69 -7.44 4.40 0.94
N GLY A 70 -7.78 3.29 0.28
CA GLY A 70 -8.49 3.26 -0.99
C GLY A 70 -7.58 3.52 -2.20
N TRP A 71 -8.10 3.22 -3.38
CA TRP A 71 -7.50 3.67 -4.65
C TRP A 71 -8.08 5.01 -5.05
N LYS A 72 -7.31 5.78 -5.81
CA LYS A 72 -7.76 6.98 -6.51
C LYS A 72 -8.02 6.70 -7.99
N ASN A 73 -8.99 7.41 -8.56
CA ASN A 73 -9.41 7.37 -9.97
C ASN A 73 -9.23 8.74 -10.60
#